data_AF-A0A1F3K372-F1
#
_entry.id   AF-A0A1F3K372-F1
#
_cell.length_a   1.000
_cell.length_b   1.000
_cell.length_c   1.000
_cell.angle_alpha   90.00
_cell.angle_beta   90.00
_cell.angle_gamma   90.00
#
_symmetry.space_group_name_H-M   'P 1'
#
loop_
_entity.id
_entity.type
_entity.pdbx_description
1 polymer ?
#
loop_
_entity_poly.entity_id
_entity_poly.type
_entity_poly.pdbx_seq_one_letter_code
_entity_poly.pdbx_strand_id
1 'polypeptide(L)'
;MKKNILFLVVFSIVFFMAQSVLGQDNDKSKIIDYLIKIGDLKPIDKKEIYFDNVFIMDILTFEDASKKTTGIFKFGTFADHSKVYILLRDKELFQILSLNKLDEDLLLELAFLKKLKLQPSESLKYIEATIAEYQKNMKVIPWTD
;
A
#
# COMPACT_ATOMS: atom_id res chain seq x y z
N MET A 1 11.34 40.64 16.79
CA MET A 1 10.33 39.61 17.17
C MET A 1 9.49 39.09 16.00
N LYS A 2 8.77 39.93 15.23
CA LYS A 2 7.89 39.47 14.13
C LYS A 2 8.60 38.62 13.04
N LYS A 3 9.85 38.95 12.67
CA LYS A 3 10.65 38.18 11.69
C LYS A 3 11.03 36.78 12.19
N ASN A 4 11.28 36.59 13.49
CA ASN A 4 11.66 35.29 14.05
C ASN A 4 10.46 34.35 14.15
N ILE A 5 9.27 34.89 14.40
CA ILE A 5 8.01 34.12 14.40
C ILE A 5 7.69 33.64 12.99
N LEU A 6 7.85 34.50 11.98
CA LEU A 6 7.64 34.11 10.57
C LEU A 6 8.59 32.99 10.13
N PHE A 7 9.87 33.07 10.54
CA PHE A 7 10.86 32.03 10.24
C PHE A 7 10.52 30.69 10.88
N LEU A 8 10.08 30.68 12.14
CA LEU A 8 9.64 29.46 12.84
C LEU A 8 8.41 28.81 12.17
N VAL A 9 7.46 29.62 11.70
CA VAL A 9 6.26 29.12 11.00
C VAL A 9 6.65 28.48 9.66
N VAL A 10 7.49 29.16 8.86
CA VAL A 10 7.96 28.62 7.57
C VAL A 10 8.78 27.35 7.77
N PHE A 11 9.68 27.33 8.75
CA PHE A 11 10.50 26.15 9.05
C PHE A 11 9.64 24.95 9.48
N SER A 12 8.60 25.19 10.29
CA SER A 12 7.67 24.15 10.71
C SER A 12 6.92 23.56 9.52
N ILE A 13 6.43 24.41 8.60
CA ILE A 13 5.71 23.97 7.39
C ILE A 13 6.61 23.09 6.50
N VAL A 14 7.87 23.52 6.27
CA VAL A 14 8.84 22.76 5.47
C VAL A 14 9.17 21.42 6.13
N PHE A 15 9.34 21.41 7.46
CA PHE A 15 9.60 20.19 8.21
C PHE A 15 8.43 19.19 8.13
N PHE A 16 7.18 19.67 8.27
CA PHE A 16 6.00 18.83 8.12
C PHE A 16 5.85 18.26 6.69
N MET A 17 6.15 19.06 5.66
CA MET A 17 6.15 18.57 4.27
C MET A 17 7.21 17.49 4.03
N ALA A 18 8.42 17.67 4.56
CA ALA A 18 9.50 16.69 4.42
C ALA A 18 9.13 15.33 5.06
N GLN A 19 8.51 15.36 6.24
CA GLN A 19 8.05 14.13 6.92
C GLN A 19 6.94 13.41 6.13
N SER A 20 6.02 14.13 5.49
CA SER A 20 4.97 13.50 4.67
C SER A 20 5.53 12.81 3.42
N VAL A 21 6.55 13.39 2.77
CA VAL A 21 7.19 12.81 1.57
C VAL A 21 7.96 11.54 1.95
N LEU A 22 8.74 11.59 3.04
CA LEU A 22 9.51 10.43 3.52
C LEU A 22 8.64 9.23 3.91
N GLY A 23 7.45 9.47 4.49
CA GLY A 23 6.52 8.40 4.84
C GLY A 23 5.92 7.70 3.62
N GLN A 24 5.64 8.44 2.55
CA GLN A 24 5.09 7.91 1.30
C GLN A 24 6.16 7.14 0.49
N ASP A 25 7.40 7.62 0.49
CA ASP A 25 8.52 6.99 -0.22
C ASP A 25 8.96 5.65 0.40
N ASN A 26 8.86 5.51 1.73
CA ASN A 26 9.25 4.29 2.42
C ASN A 26 8.33 3.10 2.11
N ASP A 27 7.00 3.33 2.05
CA ASP A 27 6.05 2.27 1.69
C ASP A 27 6.23 1.84 0.24
N LYS A 28 6.48 2.80 -0.66
CA LYS A 28 6.72 2.53 -2.07
C LYS A 28 8.00 1.72 -2.29
N SER A 29 9.06 2.02 -1.54
CA SER A 29 10.29 1.23 -1.53
C SER A 29 10.06 -0.23 -1.11
N LYS A 30 9.28 -0.46 -0.04
CA LYS A 30 8.91 -1.83 0.41
C LYS A 30 8.08 -2.58 -0.62
N ILE A 31 7.19 -1.90 -1.33
CA ILE A 31 6.40 -2.50 -2.41
C ILE A 31 7.31 -2.89 -3.57
N ILE A 32 8.23 -2.02 -3.96
CA ILE A 32 9.21 -2.32 -5.02
C ILE A 32 10.08 -3.51 -4.63
N ASP A 33 10.53 -3.58 -3.37
CA ASP A 33 11.25 -4.74 -2.85
C ASP A 33 10.45 -6.03 -2.97
N TYR A 34 9.17 -5.98 -2.63
CA TYR A 34 8.28 -7.12 -2.79
C TYR A 34 8.16 -7.54 -4.26
N LEU A 35 7.91 -6.59 -5.18
CA LEU A 35 7.78 -6.85 -6.61
C LEU A 35 9.07 -7.42 -7.22
N ILE A 36 10.25 -6.93 -6.81
CA ILE A 36 11.54 -7.51 -7.21
C ILE A 36 11.68 -8.94 -6.68
N LYS A 37 11.33 -9.17 -5.41
CA LYS A 37 11.43 -10.48 -4.76
C LYS A 37 10.59 -11.54 -5.47
N ILE A 38 9.40 -11.18 -5.94
CA ILE A 38 8.49 -12.13 -6.62
C ILE A 38 8.76 -12.24 -8.13
N GLY A 39 9.65 -11.41 -8.69
CA GLY A 39 10.06 -11.46 -10.09
C GLY A 39 9.29 -10.54 -11.04
N ASP A 40 8.34 -9.76 -10.53
CA ASP A 40 7.54 -8.80 -11.31
C ASP A 40 8.36 -7.57 -11.74
N LEU A 41 9.42 -7.25 -11.00
CA LEU A 41 10.40 -6.22 -11.35
C LEU A 41 11.81 -6.81 -11.39
N LYS A 42 12.67 -6.24 -12.22
CA LYS A 42 14.08 -6.61 -12.27
C LYS A 42 14.83 -5.98 -11.09
N PRO A 43 15.83 -6.66 -10.51
CA PRO A 43 16.68 -6.04 -9.50
C PRO A 43 17.47 -4.88 -10.13
N ILE A 44 17.47 -3.73 -9.45
CA ILE A 44 18.20 -2.53 -9.85
C ILE A 44 18.85 -1.87 -8.63
N ASP A 45 19.93 -1.13 -8.84
CA ASP A 45 20.66 -0.46 -7.76
C ASP A 45 19.90 0.74 -7.16
N LYS A 46 19.05 1.41 -7.96
CA LYS A 46 18.29 2.61 -7.56
C LYS A 46 16.79 2.40 -7.74
N LYS A 47 16.10 2.04 -6.66
CA LYS A 47 14.66 1.71 -6.66
C LYS A 47 13.77 2.86 -7.12
N GLU A 48 14.23 4.10 -6.97
CA GLU A 48 13.52 5.33 -7.34
C GLU A 48 13.11 5.32 -8.83
N ILE A 49 13.85 4.61 -9.67
CA ILE A 49 13.55 4.42 -11.10
C ILE A 49 12.18 3.74 -11.31
N TYR A 50 11.73 2.91 -10.36
CA TYR A 50 10.43 2.24 -10.43
C TYR A 50 9.28 3.05 -9.85
N PHE A 51 9.52 4.21 -9.25
CA PHE A 51 8.46 4.95 -8.55
C PHE A 51 7.35 5.35 -9.52
N ASP A 52 7.67 5.74 -10.75
CA ASP A 52 6.64 6.13 -11.73
C ASP A 52 5.95 4.93 -12.39
N ASN A 53 6.54 3.74 -12.29
CA ASN A 53 6.05 2.51 -12.92
C ASN A 53 5.24 1.62 -11.97
N VAL A 54 5.20 1.96 -10.68
CA VAL A 54 4.45 1.25 -9.65
C VAL A 54 3.32 2.12 -9.13
N PHE A 55 2.09 1.61 -9.24
CA PHE A 55 0.91 2.27 -8.70
C PHE A 55 0.55 1.73 -7.32
N ILE A 56 -0.05 2.59 -6.51
CA ILE A 56 -0.74 2.23 -5.26
C ILE A 56 -2.06 2.98 -5.30
N MET A 57 -3.17 2.27 -5.19
CA MET A 57 -4.51 2.83 -5.24
C MET A 57 -5.33 2.34 -4.06
N ASP A 58 -6.10 3.24 -3.48
CA ASP A 58 -7.02 2.94 -2.40
C ASP A 58 -8.15 2.03 -2.89
N ILE A 59 -8.47 0.99 -2.11
CA ILE A 59 -9.70 0.21 -2.29
C ILE A 59 -10.72 0.65 -1.22
N LEU A 60 -10.32 0.63 0.05
CA LEU A 60 -11.07 1.18 1.17
C LEU A 60 -10.10 1.88 2.12
N THR A 61 -10.35 3.15 2.41
CA THR A 61 -9.57 3.93 3.37
C THR A 61 -10.48 4.49 4.45
N PHE A 62 -9.96 4.46 5.67
CA PHE A 62 -10.53 5.15 6.81
C PHE A 62 -9.55 6.28 7.13
N GLU A 63 -9.96 7.51 6.85
CA GLU A 63 -9.17 8.67 7.25
C GLU A 63 -9.19 8.80 8.77
N ASP A 64 -8.04 8.64 9.40
CA ASP A 64 -7.81 9.10 10.76
C ASP A 64 -7.23 10.52 10.71
N ALA A 65 -7.48 11.32 11.76
CA ALA A 65 -7.10 12.73 11.87
C ALA A 65 -5.58 13.01 11.72
N SER A 66 -4.76 11.95 11.66
CA SER A 66 -3.30 11.97 11.55
C SER A 66 -2.75 11.90 10.12
N LYS A 67 -3.61 11.87 9.08
CA LYS A 67 -3.21 11.69 7.66
C LYS A 67 -2.47 10.37 7.35
N LYS A 68 -2.34 9.46 8.33
CA LYS A 68 -1.92 8.08 8.08
C LYS A 68 -3.17 7.26 7.78
N THR A 69 -3.29 6.80 6.54
CA THR A 69 -4.47 6.08 6.06
C THR A 69 -4.42 4.63 6.53
N THR A 70 -5.33 4.26 7.42
CA THR A 70 -5.63 2.85 7.71
C THR A 70 -6.56 2.36 6.60
N GLY A 71 -6.23 1.24 5.99
CA GLY A 71 -6.97 0.81 4.81
C GLY A 71 -6.43 -0.42 4.11
N ILE A 72 -7.15 -0.75 3.05
CA ILE A 72 -6.79 -1.73 2.03
C ILE A 72 -6.52 -1.00 0.72
N PHE A 73 -5.36 -1.30 0.14
CA PHE A 73 -4.85 -0.69 -1.06
C PHE A 73 -4.52 -1.80 -2.06
N LYS A 74 -4.66 -1.53 -3.35
CA LYS A 74 -4.06 -2.37 -4.39
C LYS A 74 -2.82 -1.71 -4.96
N PHE A 75 -1.87 -2.53 -5.34
CA PHE A 75 -0.67 -2.07 -6.02
C PHE A 75 -0.26 -3.04 -7.11
N GLY A 76 0.59 -2.56 -8.02
CA GLY A 76 1.10 -3.35 -9.14
C GLY A 76 1.95 -2.48 -10.04
N THR A 77 2.36 -3.04 -11.17
CA THR A 77 3.09 -2.30 -12.21
C THR A 77 2.11 -1.75 -13.24
N PHE A 78 2.46 -0.67 -13.95
CA PHE A 78 1.65 -0.20 -15.08
C PHE A 78 1.82 -1.04 -16.36
N ALA A 79 2.51 -2.18 -16.32
CA ALA A 79 2.61 -3.06 -17.47
C ALA A 79 1.24 -3.66 -17.82
N ASP A 80 0.87 -3.58 -19.10
CA ASP A 80 -0.36 -4.17 -19.63
C ASP A 80 -0.44 -5.65 -19.21
N HIS A 81 -1.51 -6.02 -18.51
CA HIS A 81 -1.78 -7.38 -17.99
C HIS A 81 -1.02 -7.82 -16.73
N SER A 82 -0.46 -6.91 -15.94
CA SER A 82 0.13 -7.30 -14.66
C SER A 82 -0.93 -7.62 -13.60
N LYS A 83 -0.63 -8.64 -12.82
CA LYS A 83 -1.40 -9.03 -11.64
C LYS A 83 -1.36 -7.89 -10.62
N VAL A 84 -2.46 -7.67 -9.90
CA VAL A 84 -2.48 -6.74 -8.77
C VAL A 84 -2.31 -7.46 -7.45
N TYR A 85 -1.76 -6.76 -6.48
CA TYR A 85 -1.53 -7.24 -5.11
C TYR A 85 -2.31 -6.37 -4.14
N ILE A 86 -2.56 -6.90 -2.94
CA ILE A 86 -3.19 -6.12 -1.87
C ILE A 86 -2.16 -5.75 -0.81
N LEU A 87 -2.25 -4.50 -0.37
CA LEU A 87 -1.57 -3.96 0.79
C LEU A 87 -2.60 -3.62 1.87
N LEU A 88 -2.47 -4.25 3.03
CA LEU A 88 -3.16 -3.86 4.26
C LEU A 88 -2.25 -2.96 5.08
N ARG A 89 -2.78 -1.81 5.52
CA ARG A 89 -2.02 -0.82 6.27
C ARG A 89 -2.80 -0.31 7.47
N ASP A 90 -2.10 -0.16 8.59
CA ASP A 90 -2.56 0.58 9.76
C ASP A 90 -1.37 1.25 10.44
N LYS A 91 -1.25 2.57 10.31
CA LYS A 91 -0.12 3.34 10.86
C LYS A 91 1.24 2.77 10.43
N GLU A 92 1.87 1.96 11.29
CA GLU A 92 3.17 1.31 11.07
C GLU A 92 3.05 -0.18 10.67
N LEU A 93 1.86 -0.78 10.80
CA LEU A 93 1.59 -2.14 10.39
C LEU A 93 1.39 -2.19 8.88
N PHE A 94 2.04 -3.18 8.26
CA PHE A 94 2.10 -3.37 6.82
C PHE A 94 2.03 -4.87 6.53
N GLN A 95 1.07 -5.29 5.70
CA GLN A 95 0.92 -6.68 5.29
C GLN A 95 0.58 -6.74 3.81
N ILE A 96 1.34 -7.50 3.03
CA ILE A 96 1.06 -7.75 1.61
C ILE A 96 0.34 -9.09 1.47
N LEU A 97 -0.67 -9.10 0.61
CA LEU A 97 -1.38 -10.30 0.16
C LEU A 97 -1.06 -10.53 -1.32
N SER A 98 -0.66 -11.76 -1.65
CA SER A 98 -0.17 -12.10 -2.99
C SER A 98 -1.29 -12.34 -3.99
N LEU A 99 -2.48 -12.66 -3.48
CA LEU A 99 -3.65 -13.10 -4.23
C LEU A 99 -3.38 -14.33 -5.10
N ASN A 100 -2.38 -15.15 -4.74
CA ASN A 100 -2.11 -16.43 -5.42
C ASN A 100 -3.01 -17.54 -4.87
N LYS A 101 -3.26 -17.50 -3.55
CA LYS A 101 -4.04 -18.50 -2.83
C LYS A 101 -4.94 -17.78 -1.82
N LEU A 102 -6.21 -17.67 -2.19
CA LEU A 102 -7.17 -16.85 -1.47
C LEU A 102 -7.33 -17.28 -0.01
N ASP A 103 -7.31 -18.58 0.28
CA ASP A 103 -7.42 -19.13 1.63
C ASP A 103 -6.25 -18.69 2.53
N GLU A 104 -5.02 -18.79 2.04
CA GLU A 104 -3.82 -18.33 2.76
C GLU A 104 -3.85 -16.80 2.98
N ASP A 105 -4.23 -16.03 1.95
CA ASP A 105 -4.31 -14.57 2.04
C ASP A 105 -5.41 -14.11 3.01
N LEU A 106 -6.58 -14.76 3.02
CA LEU A 106 -7.67 -14.44 3.95
C LEU A 106 -7.30 -14.76 5.40
N LEU A 107 -6.51 -15.80 5.67
CA LEU A 107 -6.01 -16.08 7.03
C LEU A 107 -5.06 -14.98 7.52
N LEU A 108 -4.18 -14.48 6.65
CA LEU A 108 -3.28 -13.36 6.96
C LEU A 108 -4.08 -12.06 7.19
N GLU A 109 -5.07 -11.80 6.34
CA GLU A 109 -5.95 -10.65 6.48
C GLU A 109 -6.73 -10.70 7.79
N LEU A 110 -7.35 -11.84 8.13
CA LEU A 110 -8.05 -12.00 9.40
C LEU A 110 -7.12 -11.79 10.61
N ALA A 111 -5.87 -12.26 10.54
CA ALA A 111 -4.89 -12.03 11.60
C ALA A 111 -4.51 -10.54 11.73
N PHE A 112 -4.46 -9.81 10.61
CA PHE A 112 -4.25 -8.38 10.58
C PHE A 112 -5.45 -7.61 11.17
N LEU A 113 -6.67 -7.90 10.71
CA LEU A 113 -7.90 -7.24 11.15
C LEU A 113 -8.17 -7.45 12.65
N LYS A 114 -7.84 -8.64 13.20
CA LYS A 114 -7.91 -8.90 14.64
C LYS A 114 -7.05 -7.96 15.47
N LYS A 115 -5.90 -7.52 14.94
CA LYS A 115 -5.02 -6.54 15.64
C LYS A 115 -5.64 -5.14 15.65
N LEU A 116 -6.39 -4.80 14.59
CA LEU A 116 -7.04 -3.51 14.45
C LEU A 116 -8.30 -3.36 15.31
N LYS A 117 -8.87 -4.47 15.79
CA LYS A 117 -10.12 -4.49 16.58
C LYS A 117 -11.28 -3.77 15.88
N LEU A 118 -11.34 -3.89 14.55
CA LEU A 118 -12.42 -3.32 13.74
C LEU A 118 -13.77 -3.95 14.06
N GLN A 119 -14.85 -3.24 13.73
CA GLN A 119 -16.18 -3.83 13.82
C GLN A 119 -16.32 -4.99 12.82
N PRO A 120 -17.17 -5.99 13.11
CA PRO A 120 -17.39 -7.11 12.19
C PRO A 120 -17.82 -6.68 10.79
N SER A 121 -18.66 -5.64 10.70
CA SER A 121 -19.13 -5.09 9.42
C SER A 121 -18.02 -4.43 8.60
N GLU A 122 -17.04 -3.80 9.25
CA GLU A 122 -15.86 -3.23 8.60
C GLU A 122 -14.92 -4.33 8.14
N SER A 123 -14.68 -5.32 9.01
CA SER A 123 -13.86 -6.49 8.68
C SER A 123 -14.41 -7.25 7.47
N LEU A 124 -15.74 -7.36 7.35
CA LEU A 124 -16.38 -7.98 6.20
C LEU A 124 -16.10 -7.22 4.90
N LYS A 125 -16.10 -5.88 4.92
CA LYS A 125 -15.78 -5.07 3.73
C LYS A 125 -14.34 -5.28 3.24
N TYR A 126 -13.38 -5.48 4.15
CA TYR A 126 -12.01 -5.83 3.79
C TYR A 126 -11.95 -7.16 3.04
N ILE A 127 -12.59 -8.19 3.61
CA ILE A 127 -12.65 -9.53 3.01
C ILE A 127 -13.32 -9.49 1.64
N GLU A 128 -14.44 -8.78 1.50
CA GLU A 128 -15.15 -8.62 0.23
C GLU A 128 -14.27 -7.93 -0.83
N ALA A 129 -13.54 -6.88 -0.45
CA ALA A 129 -12.59 -6.19 -1.32
C ALA A 129 -11.44 -7.13 -1.76
N THR A 130 -10.89 -7.92 -0.84
CA THR A 130 -9.84 -8.90 -1.14
C THR A 130 -10.31 -9.98 -2.11
N ILE A 131 -11.49 -10.54 -1.89
CA ILE A 131 -12.11 -11.53 -2.79
C ILE A 131 -12.34 -10.91 -4.18
N ALA A 132 -12.83 -9.66 -4.25
CA ALA A 132 -13.11 -9.00 -5.51
C ALA A 132 -11.83 -8.79 -6.34
N GLU A 133 -10.71 -8.36 -5.74
CA GLU A 133 -9.44 -8.22 -6.47
C GLU A 133 -8.84 -9.57 -6.86
N TYR A 134 -8.96 -10.60 -5.99
CA TYR A 134 -8.57 -11.97 -6.35
C TYR A 134 -9.32 -12.45 -7.60
N GLN A 135 -10.64 -12.25 -7.65
CA GLN A 135 -11.46 -12.62 -8.81
C GLN A 135 -11.10 -11.84 -10.08
N LYS A 136 -10.66 -10.58 -9.96
CA LYS A 136 -10.15 -9.80 -11.09
C LYS A 136 -8.84 -10.39 -11.62
N ASN A 137 -7.91 -10.74 -10.72
CA ASN A 137 -6.65 -11.39 -11.09
C ASN A 137 -6.86 -12.71 -11.82
N MET A 138 -7.87 -13.51 -11.44
CA MET A 138 -8.19 -14.76 -12.13
C MET A 138 -8.62 -14.58 -13.59
N LYS A 139 -9.02 -13.36 -13.99
CA LYS A 139 -9.37 -13.02 -15.38
C LYS A 139 -8.17 -12.48 -16.16
N VAL A 140 -7.07 -12.16 -15.48
CA VAL A 140 -5.83 -11.74 -16.12
C VAL A 140 -5.16 -13.01 -16.65
N ILE A 141 -5.11 -13.15 -17.97
CA ILE A 141 -4.44 -14.28 -18.62
C ILE A 141 -2.94 -14.11 -18.35
N PRO A 142 -2.29 -15.03 -17.59
CA PRO A 142 -0.85 -14.98 -17.45
C PRO A 142 -0.21 -15.28 -18.80
N TRP A 143 0.77 -14.48 -19.22
CA TRP A 143 1.69 -14.90 -20.27
C TRP A 143 2.55 -16.03 -19.73
N THR A 144 2.08 -17.26 -19.91
CA THR A 144 2.92 -18.46 -19.91
C THR A 144 2.50 -19.32 -21.09
N ASP A 145 3.19 -19.10 -22.21
CA ASP A 145 3.86 -20.19 -22.91
C ASP A 145 5.35 -20.12 -22.54
#